data_AF-A0A7C5S7M2-F1
#
_entry.id   AF-A0A7C5S7M2-F1
#
_cell.length_a   1.000
_cell.length_b   1.000
_cell.length_c   1.000
_cell.angle_alpha   90.00
_cell.angle_beta   90.00
_cell.angle_gamma   90.00
#
_symmetry.space_group_name_H-M   'P 1'
#
loop_
_entity.id
_entity.type
_entity.pdbx_description
1 polymer ?
#
loop_
_entity_poly.entity_id
_entity_poly.type
_entity_poly.pdbx_seq_one_letter_code
_entity_poly.pdbx_strand_id
1 'polypeptide(L)'
;MKKLKPIAIFMLLAFGLKMMAGNVSMKQAEKVAMNFYFERHNMFRGDITLDQIRIQSVHTEKDARQTYYYVFHFKPAGFVIVPADNCLVPVLGYSFEHNYVAENQPPNVQWWFQQNKEQILYARENALQANVKIEEQWEHYLDEDFRFLPLKTGSRQVAPLLTTLWDQGWPYNYYCPPGTPAGCQSTATGQILYYWKWPDHGQGYT
;
A
#
# COMPACT_ATOMS: atom_id res chain seq x y z
N MET A 1 24.80 52.82 -16.99
CA MET A 1 24.09 51.52 -17.11
C MET A 1 25.06 50.41 -16.73
N LYS A 2 24.92 49.79 -15.54
CA LYS A 2 25.84 48.73 -15.08
C LYS A 2 25.53 47.45 -15.86
N LYS A 3 26.49 46.94 -16.63
CA LYS A 3 26.35 45.68 -17.38
C LYS A 3 26.18 44.54 -16.38
N LEU A 4 25.03 43.87 -16.38
CA LEU A 4 24.85 42.62 -15.64
C LEU A 4 25.87 41.60 -16.16
N LYS A 5 26.68 41.04 -15.26
CA LYS A 5 27.66 39.99 -15.59
C LYS A 5 26.92 38.70 -15.96
N PRO A 6 27.33 37.98 -17.02
CA PRO A 6 26.66 36.75 -17.48
C PRO A 6 26.59 35.64 -16.41
N ILE A 7 27.42 35.72 -15.37
CA ILE A 7 27.44 34.81 -14.22
C ILE A 7 26.13 34.89 -13.39
N ALA A 8 25.51 36.07 -13.29
CA ALA A 8 24.26 36.24 -12.55
C ALA A 8 23.06 35.57 -13.26
N ILE A 9 23.11 35.48 -14.60
CA ILE A 9 22.06 34.83 -15.41
C ILE A 9 22.17 33.30 -15.29
N PHE A 10 23.39 32.76 -15.15
CA PHE A 10 23.61 31.31 -14.99
C PHE A 10 23.17 30.80 -13.60
N MET A 11 23.34 31.59 -12.54
CA MET A 11 22.84 31.22 -11.19
C MET A 11 21.30 31.29 -11.09
N LEU A 12 20.64 32.15 -11.86
CA LEU A 12 19.18 32.24 -11.92
C LEU A 12 18.54 31.10 -12.74
N LEU A 13 19.25 30.54 -13.74
CA LEU A 13 18.79 29.35 -14.47
C LEU A 13 18.91 28.04 -13.66
N ALA A 14 19.84 27.96 -12.71
CA ALA A 14 20.04 26.78 -11.88
C ALA A 14 18.94 26.57 -10.83
N PHE A 15 18.14 27.59 -10.52
CA PHE A 15 17.07 27.53 -9.51
C PHE A 15 15.70 27.09 -10.09
N GLY A 16 15.64 26.81 -11.40
CA GLY A 16 14.39 26.48 -12.11
C GLY A 16 14.16 24.99 -12.38
N LEU A 17 15.12 24.11 -12.09
CA LEU A 17 14.89 22.67 -12.13
C LEU A 17 14.10 22.29 -10.87
N LYS A 18 12.79 22.55 -10.91
CA LYS A 18 11.86 21.75 -10.13
C LYS A 18 12.10 20.31 -10.56
N MET A 19 12.83 19.56 -9.74
CA MET A 19 12.81 18.10 -9.84
C MET A 19 11.35 17.72 -9.88
N MET A 20 10.92 17.06 -10.95
CA MET A 20 9.54 16.62 -11.08
C MET A 20 9.31 15.55 -10.02
N ALA A 21 8.88 16.00 -8.83
CA ALA A 21 8.28 15.15 -7.82
C ALA A 21 7.04 14.52 -8.49
N GLY A 22 7.05 13.20 -8.60
CA GLY A 22 6.00 12.43 -9.25
C GLY A 22 6.43 11.06 -9.73
N ASN A 23 7.73 10.78 -9.93
CA ASN A 23 8.17 9.44 -10.36
C ASN A 23 9.06 8.77 -9.32
N VAL A 24 8.59 7.65 -8.79
CA VAL A 24 9.34 6.80 -7.85
C VAL A 24 10.04 5.71 -8.65
N SER A 25 11.38 5.68 -8.56
CA SER A 25 12.18 4.61 -9.17
C SER A 25 11.98 3.28 -8.44
N MET A 26 12.19 2.16 -9.14
CA MET A 26 12.13 0.83 -8.52
C MET A 26 13.07 0.72 -7.30
N LYS A 27 14.26 1.34 -7.34
CA LYS A 27 15.21 1.35 -6.22
C LYS A 27 14.67 2.10 -4.99
N GLN A 28 14.04 3.26 -5.21
CA GLN A 28 13.37 4.00 -4.12
C GLN A 28 12.22 3.19 -3.55
N ALA A 29 11.42 2.57 -4.42
CA ALA A 29 10.30 1.74 -4.00
C ALA A 29 10.75 0.50 -3.22
N GLU A 30 11.84 -0.14 -3.63
CA GLU A 30 12.45 -1.28 -2.94
C GLU A 30 12.91 -0.90 -1.53
N LYS A 31 13.57 0.26 -1.41
CA LYS A 31 14.00 0.80 -0.12
C LYS A 31 12.82 1.05 0.81
N VAL A 32 11.77 1.70 0.30
CA VAL A 32 10.53 1.93 1.04
C VAL A 32 9.90 0.62 1.48
N ALA A 33 9.80 -0.36 0.59
CA ALA A 33 9.25 -1.67 0.92
C ALA A 33 10.04 -2.40 2.01
N MET A 34 11.38 -2.42 1.93
CA MET A 34 12.26 -3.01 2.95
C MET A 34 12.08 -2.35 4.32
N ASN A 35 12.15 -1.01 4.36
CA ASN A 35 12.07 -0.24 5.60
C ASN A 35 10.67 -0.32 6.22
N PHE A 36 9.62 -0.24 5.41
CA PHE A 36 8.24 -0.43 5.87
C PHE A 36 8.01 -1.84 6.41
N TYR A 37 8.47 -2.88 5.70
CA TYR A 37 8.31 -4.26 6.17
C TYR A 37 9.00 -4.46 7.52
N PHE A 38 10.24 -3.97 7.66
CA PHE A 38 10.99 -4.01 8.92
C PHE A 38 10.25 -3.34 10.07
N GLU A 39 9.84 -2.08 9.90
CA GLU A 39 9.14 -1.33 10.94
C GLU A 39 7.87 -2.06 11.36
N ARG A 40 7.02 -2.43 10.39
CA ARG A 40 5.72 -3.01 10.68
C ARG A 40 5.82 -4.43 11.20
N HIS A 41 6.79 -5.23 10.75
CA HIS A 41 7.01 -6.56 11.29
C HIS A 41 7.41 -6.48 12.77
N ASN A 42 8.36 -5.60 13.12
CA ASN A 42 8.77 -5.38 14.51
C ASN A 42 7.63 -4.84 15.39
N MET A 43 6.69 -4.10 14.80
CA MET A 43 5.50 -3.64 15.52
C MET A 43 4.45 -4.73 15.77
N PHE A 44 4.27 -5.71 14.87
CA PHE A 44 3.09 -6.60 14.88
C PHE A 44 3.37 -8.11 14.90
N ARG A 45 4.58 -8.54 14.56
CA ARG A 45 4.94 -9.95 14.36
C ARG A 45 6.15 -10.36 15.20
N GLY A 46 6.94 -9.41 15.68
CA GLY A 46 8.07 -9.64 16.57
C GLY A 46 9.37 -9.12 15.96
N ASP A 47 10.43 -9.18 16.75
CA ASP A 47 11.71 -8.55 16.43
C ASP A 47 12.46 -9.33 15.33
N ILE A 48 12.78 -8.61 14.25
CA ILE A 48 13.66 -9.01 13.15
C ILE A 48 14.63 -7.88 12.85
N THR A 49 15.79 -8.21 12.29
CA THR A 49 16.76 -7.24 11.78
C THR A 49 16.60 -7.06 10.28
N LEU A 50 17.01 -5.90 9.74
CA LEU A 50 16.96 -5.65 8.29
C LEU A 50 17.73 -6.69 7.48
N ASP A 51 18.83 -7.21 8.02
CA ASP A 51 19.64 -8.25 7.38
C ASP A 51 18.97 -9.63 7.40
N GLN A 52 17.83 -9.82 8.05
CA GLN A 52 17.03 -11.04 7.95
C GLN A 52 15.94 -10.94 6.87
N ILE A 53 15.59 -9.73 6.43
CA ILE A 53 14.53 -9.48 5.45
C ILE A 53 15.07 -9.70 4.03
N ARG A 54 14.34 -10.45 3.21
CA ARG A 54 14.71 -10.72 1.82
C ARG A 54 13.51 -10.55 0.91
N ILE A 55 13.67 -9.73 -0.12
CA ILE A 55 12.75 -9.68 -1.26
C ILE A 55 13.03 -10.90 -2.14
N GLN A 56 11.99 -11.69 -2.41
CA GLN A 56 12.04 -12.86 -3.28
C GLN A 56 11.87 -12.48 -4.75
N SER A 57 10.94 -11.58 -5.04
CA SER A 57 10.59 -11.17 -6.40
C SER A 57 9.90 -9.82 -6.37
N VAL A 58 9.82 -9.17 -7.54
CA VAL A 58 9.05 -7.95 -7.74
C VAL A 58 8.09 -8.13 -8.91
N HIS A 59 6.82 -7.81 -8.70
CA HIS A 59 5.84 -7.59 -9.77
C HIS A 59 5.72 -6.10 -10.04
N THR A 60 5.72 -5.70 -11.31
CA THR A 60 5.57 -4.30 -11.72
C THR A 60 4.25 -4.13 -12.46
N GLU A 61 3.30 -3.44 -11.83
CA GLU A 61 2.04 -3.09 -12.48
C GLU A 61 2.26 -1.85 -13.35
N LYS A 62 2.09 -2.01 -14.67
CA LYS A 62 2.32 -0.96 -15.66
C LYS A 62 1.45 -1.16 -16.89
N ASP A 63 1.28 -0.09 -17.66
CA ASP A 63 0.82 -0.18 -19.05
C ASP A 63 1.97 0.23 -20.02
N ALA A 64 1.63 0.45 -21.29
CA ALA A 64 2.61 0.85 -22.30
C ALA A 64 3.24 2.24 -22.07
N ARG A 65 2.64 3.08 -21.23
CA ARG A 65 3.01 4.49 -21.03
C ARG A 65 3.65 4.75 -19.68
N GLN A 66 3.23 4.02 -18.64
CA GLN A 66 3.64 4.34 -17.28
C GLN A 66 3.59 3.14 -16.33
N THR A 67 4.36 3.26 -15.25
CA THR A 67 4.29 2.35 -14.10
C THR A 67 3.31 2.91 -13.08
N TYR A 68 2.48 2.04 -12.51
CA TYR A 68 1.51 2.37 -11.49
C TYR A 68 2.08 2.11 -10.09
N TYR A 69 2.53 0.88 -9.84
CA TYR A 69 3.09 0.49 -8.56
C TYR A 69 3.99 -0.75 -8.70
N TYR A 70 4.78 -0.98 -7.67
CA TYR A 70 5.64 -2.15 -7.52
C TYR A 70 5.11 -2.99 -6.37
N VAL A 71 5.07 -4.30 -6.55
CA VAL A 71 4.73 -5.27 -5.51
C VAL A 71 5.98 -6.09 -5.20
N PHE A 72 6.55 -5.89 -4.02
CA PHE A 72 7.72 -6.62 -3.56
C PHE A 72 7.27 -7.80 -2.70
N HIS A 73 7.54 -9.02 -3.14
CA HIS A 73 7.27 -10.24 -2.38
C HIS A 73 8.43 -10.56 -1.45
N PHE A 74 8.15 -10.92 -0.21
CA PHE A 74 9.17 -11.21 0.82
C PHE A 74 9.26 -12.70 1.12
N LYS A 75 10.41 -13.13 1.65
CA LYS A 75 10.60 -14.47 2.24
C LYS A 75 10.34 -14.45 3.76
N PRO A 76 9.73 -15.50 4.34
CA PRO A 76 9.18 -16.68 3.67
C PRO A 76 7.86 -16.41 2.94
N ALA A 77 7.13 -15.36 3.31
CA ALA A 77 5.91 -14.92 2.65
C ALA A 77 5.64 -13.43 2.92
N GLY A 78 4.64 -12.91 2.23
CA GLY A 78 4.16 -11.54 2.37
C GLY A 78 4.56 -10.65 1.21
N PHE A 79 4.00 -9.44 1.19
CA PHE A 79 4.29 -8.44 0.16
C PHE A 79 4.14 -7.01 0.70
N VAL A 80 4.76 -6.06 0.01
CA VAL A 80 4.51 -4.62 0.16
C VAL A 80 4.26 -4.01 -1.22
N ILE A 81 3.22 -3.20 -1.35
CA ILE A 81 2.84 -2.49 -2.58
C ILE A 81 3.20 -1.01 -2.43
N VAL A 82 4.08 -0.53 -3.30
CA VAL A 82 4.61 0.85 -3.29
C VAL A 82 4.20 1.56 -4.58
N PRO A 83 3.55 2.73 -4.53
CA PRO A 83 3.18 3.45 -5.75
C PRO A 83 4.43 3.95 -6.48
N ALA A 84 4.32 4.04 -7.80
CA ALA A 84 5.36 4.60 -8.66
C ALA A 84 5.32 6.14 -8.70
N ASP A 85 4.60 6.77 -7.77
CA ASP A 85 4.41 8.21 -7.69
C ASP A 85 4.38 8.66 -6.22
N ASN A 86 5.21 9.65 -5.88
CA ASN A 86 5.39 10.09 -4.49
C ASN A 86 4.38 11.17 -4.06
N CYS A 87 3.43 11.54 -4.92
CA CYS A 87 2.28 12.34 -4.49
C CYS A 87 1.26 11.54 -3.64
N LEU A 88 1.32 10.20 -3.67
CA LEU A 88 0.53 9.30 -2.83
C LEU A 88 1.32 8.84 -1.60
N VAL A 89 0.65 8.20 -0.65
CA VAL A 89 1.31 7.55 0.50
C VAL A 89 2.30 6.46 0.03
N PRO A 90 3.43 6.25 0.74
CA PRO A 90 4.50 5.36 0.29
C PRO A 90 4.13 3.87 0.23
N VAL A 91 3.06 3.43 0.89
CA VAL A 91 2.59 2.04 0.85
C VAL A 91 1.09 1.99 0.65
N LEU A 92 0.64 1.34 -0.44
CA LEU A 92 -0.77 1.16 -0.77
C LEU A 92 -1.39 -0.02 -0.02
N GLY A 93 -0.61 -1.06 0.23
CA GLY A 93 -1.05 -2.28 0.91
C GLY A 93 0.11 -3.23 1.20
N TYR A 94 -0.06 -4.12 2.18
CA TYR A 94 0.95 -5.09 2.57
C TYR A 94 0.33 -6.32 3.24
N SER A 95 1.11 -7.39 3.35
CA SER A 95 0.80 -8.59 4.12
C SER A 95 2.11 -9.24 4.60
N PHE A 96 2.08 -9.88 5.78
CA PHE A 96 3.22 -10.67 6.28
C PHE A 96 3.09 -12.17 6.00
N GLU A 97 1.88 -12.64 5.67
CA GLU A 97 1.56 -14.07 5.69
C GLU A 97 1.24 -14.63 4.31
N HIS A 98 0.57 -13.82 3.49
CA HIS A 98 0.05 -14.25 2.20
C HIS A 98 0.70 -13.42 1.09
N ASN A 99 1.09 -14.09 0.01
CA ASN A 99 1.67 -13.44 -1.15
C ASN A 99 0.58 -12.78 -2.01
N TYR A 100 0.96 -11.69 -2.66
CA TYR A 100 0.11 -11.07 -3.68
C TYR A 100 0.00 -12.01 -4.89
N VAL A 101 -1.23 -12.18 -5.38
CA VAL A 101 -1.55 -12.95 -6.60
C VAL A 101 -2.27 -12.02 -7.55
N ALA A 102 -1.76 -11.87 -8.79
CA ALA A 102 -2.35 -10.99 -9.78
C ALA A 102 -3.56 -11.63 -10.49
N GLU A 103 -3.54 -12.96 -10.61
CA GLU A 103 -4.53 -13.74 -11.32
C GLU A 103 -5.71 -14.13 -10.42
N ASN A 104 -6.89 -14.29 -11.02
CA ASN A 104 -8.10 -14.81 -10.35
C ASN A 104 -8.48 -14.10 -9.04
N GLN A 105 -8.15 -12.81 -8.92
CA GLN A 105 -8.54 -12.02 -7.75
C GLN A 105 -10.07 -11.90 -7.65
N PRO A 106 -10.64 -11.85 -6.43
CA PRO A 106 -12.05 -11.53 -6.24
C PRO A 106 -12.42 -10.16 -6.82
N PRO A 107 -13.64 -9.95 -7.37
CA PRO A 107 -14.02 -8.70 -8.04
C PRO A 107 -13.82 -7.43 -7.18
N ASN A 108 -14.05 -7.52 -5.87
CA ASN A 108 -13.82 -6.41 -4.94
C ASN A 108 -12.34 -6.04 -4.80
N VAL A 109 -11.44 -7.02 -4.87
CA VAL A 109 -9.99 -6.81 -4.85
C VAL A 109 -9.54 -6.19 -6.18
N GLN A 110 -10.05 -6.71 -7.31
CA GLN A 110 -9.78 -6.13 -8.63
C GLN A 110 -10.21 -4.66 -8.70
N TRP A 111 -11.40 -4.35 -8.19
CA TRP A 111 -11.90 -2.98 -8.10
C TRP A 111 -10.97 -2.09 -7.29
N TRP A 112 -10.51 -2.55 -6.12
CA TRP A 112 -9.57 -1.78 -5.28
C TRP A 112 -8.25 -1.49 -6.01
N PHE A 113 -7.67 -2.47 -6.71
CA PHE A 113 -6.46 -2.25 -7.52
C PHE A 113 -6.70 -1.29 -8.68
N GLN A 114 -7.86 -1.35 -9.32
CA GLN A 114 -8.25 -0.43 -10.37
C GLN A 114 -8.37 1.02 -9.82
N GLN A 115 -8.99 1.20 -8.65
CA GLN A 115 -9.08 2.52 -8.01
C GLN A 115 -7.71 3.10 -7.68
N ASN A 116 -6.76 2.28 -7.21
CA ASN A 116 -5.39 2.75 -6.97
C ASN A 116 -4.72 3.25 -8.26
N LYS A 117 -4.91 2.52 -9.38
CA LYS A 117 -4.41 2.96 -10.70
C LYS A 117 -5.04 4.29 -11.12
N GLU A 118 -6.35 4.43 -10.97
CA GLU A 118 -7.08 5.67 -11.27
C GLU A 118 -6.63 6.85 -10.42
N GLN A 119 -6.33 6.64 -9.14
CA GLN A 119 -5.79 7.69 -8.27
C GLN A 119 -4.40 8.16 -8.71
N ILE A 120 -3.53 7.24 -9.12
CA ILE A 120 -2.20 7.59 -9.65
C ILE A 120 -2.34 8.39 -10.95
N LEU A 121 -3.21 7.95 -11.86
CA LEU A 121 -3.49 8.65 -13.11
C LEU A 121 -4.02 10.06 -12.85
N TYR A 122 -5.04 10.17 -12.00
CA TYR A 122 -5.64 11.45 -11.62
C TYR A 122 -4.59 12.40 -11.02
N ALA A 123 -3.73 11.89 -10.13
CA ALA A 123 -2.70 12.71 -9.51
C ALA A 123 -1.70 13.26 -10.52
N ARG A 124 -1.30 12.45 -11.50
CA ARG A 124 -0.41 12.86 -12.61
C ARG A 124 -1.08 13.87 -13.53
N GLU A 125 -2.31 13.60 -13.97
CA GLU A 125 -3.07 14.47 -14.87
C GLU A 125 -3.32 15.86 -14.28
N ASN A 126 -3.48 15.93 -12.95
CA ASN A 126 -3.71 17.19 -12.23
C ASN A 126 -2.44 17.77 -11.59
N ALA A 127 -1.26 17.18 -11.85
CA ALA A 127 0.02 17.57 -11.28
C ALA A 127 -0.03 17.77 -9.75
N LEU A 128 -0.77 16.89 -9.06
CA LEU A 128 -0.93 16.96 -7.61
C LEU A 128 0.44 16.82 -6.93
N GLN A 129 0.62 17.58 -5.86
CA GLN A 129 1.80 17.52 -5.02
C GLN A 129 1.46 16.78 -3.74
N ALA A 130 2.44 16.06 -3.20
CA ALA A 130 2.34 15.53 -1.86
C ALA A 130 2.06 16.67 -0.87
N ASN A 131 1.21 16.40 0.12
CA ASN A 131 1.14 17.29 1.28
C ASN A 131 2.28 16.95 2.24
N VAL A 132 2.54 17.84 3.20
CA VAL A 132 3.61 17.69 4.21
C VAL A 132 3.58 16.32 4.89
N LYS A 133 2.40 15.77 5.21
CA LYS A 133 2.29 14.46 5.87
C LYS A 133 2.71 13.29 4.97
N ILE A 134 2.51 13.42 3.66
CA ILE A 134 2.94 12.41 2.68
C ILE A 134 4.44 12.54 2.46
N GLU A 135 4.95 13.76 2.32
CA GLU A 135 6.39 14.04 2.20
C GLU A 135 7.16 13.47 3.39
N GLU A 136 6.72 13.76 4.62
CA GLU A 136 7.32 13.22 5.86
C GLU A 136 7.32 11.68 5.89
N GLN A 137 6.28 11.02 5.35
CA GLN A 137 6.25 9.56 5.28
C GLN A 137 7.27 9.01 4.27
N TRP A 138 7.40 9.65 3.10
CA TRP A 138 8.41 9.27 2.12
C TRP A 138 9.82 9.49 2.66
N GLU A 139 10.08 10.64 3.28
CA GLU A 139 11.37 10.94 3.92
C GLU A 139 11.73 9.91 4.98
N HIS A 140 10.76 9.55 5.83
CA HIS A 140 10.93 8.51 6.85
C HIS A 140 11.38 7.17 6.23
N TYR A 141 10.64 6.63 5.26
CA TYR A 141 10.99 5.32 4.68
C TYR A 141 12.15 5.37 3.68
N LEU A 142 12.56 6.55 3.22
CA LEU A 142 13.74 6.74 2.37
C LEU A 142 15.02 7.06 3.17
N ASP A 143 14.97 7.08 4.50
CA ASP A 143 16.14 7.29 5.35
C ASP A 143 17.22 6.19 5.11
N GLU A 144 18.50 6.59 5.00
CA GLU A 144 19.64 5.69 4.81
C GLU A 144 19.99 4.89 6.08
N ASP A 145 19.69 5.43 7.25
CA ASP A 145 20.03 4.87 8.56
C ASP A 145 18.78 4.37 9.30
N PHE A 146 17.79 3.88 8.56
CA PHE A 146 16.50 3.39 9.06
C PHE A 146 16.62 2.35 10.19
N ARG A 147 17.70 1.54 10.19
CA ARG A 147 18.04 0.57 11.24
C ARG A 147 18.24 1.17 12.63
N PHE A 148 18.59 2.45 12.70
CA PHE A 148 18.88 3.16 13.95
C PHE A 148 17.73 4.09 14.36
N LEU A 149 16.70 4.22 13.52
CA LEU A 149 15.53 5.00 13.89
C LEU A 149 14.78 4.27 15.01
N PRO A 150 14.43 4.98 16.10
CA PRO A 150 13.59 4.38 17.12
C PRO A 150 12.25 4.03 16.48
N LEU A 151 11.85 2.75 16.60
CA LEU A 151 10.49 2.36 16.24
C LEU A 151 9.52 3.26 17.01
N LYS A 152 8.51 3.81 16.34
CA LYS A 152 7.48 4.65 16.99
C LYS A 152 6.61 3.78 17.91
N THR A 153 7.16 3.38 19.05
CA THR A 153 6.48 2.70 20.15
C THR A 153 5.57 3.73 20.81
N GLY A 154 4.26 3.63 20.60
CA GLY A 154 3.30 4.54 21.23
C GLY A 154 2.12 4.99 20.37
N SER A 155 2.09 4.67 19.07
CA SER A 155 0.84 4.78 18.34
C SER A 155 -0.08 3.63 18.75
N ARG A 156 -1.30 3.95 19.23
CA ARG A 156 -2.35 2.96 19.53
C ARG A 156 -2.75 2.29 18.21
N GLN A 157 -2.06 1.22 17.85
CA GLN A 157 -2.37 0.43 16.67
C GLN A 157 -3.16 -0.80 17.07
N VAL A 158 -4.22 -1.07 16.33
CA VAL A 158 -5.13 -2.20 16.55
C VAL A 158 -4.75 -3.27 15.54
N ALA A 159 -4.29 -4.42 16.03
CA ALA A 159 -4.09 -5.59 15.17
C ALA A 159 -5.42 -6.00 14.49
N PRO A 160 -5.40 -6.74 13.37
CA PRO A 160 -6.62 -7.21 12.74
C PRO A 160 -7.55 -7.90 13.76
N LEU A 161 -8.76 -7.37 13.88
CA LEU A 161 -9.73 -7.84 14.87
C LEU A 161 -10.40 -9.14 14.43
N LEU A 162 -10.72 -9.25 13.14
CA LEU A 162 -11.33 -10.43 12.57
C LEU A 162 -10.31 -11.56 12.48
N THR A 163 -10.67 -12.73 12.99
CA THR A 163 -9.91 -13.97 12.85
C THR A 163 -10.52 -14.92 11.82
N THR A 164 -11.72 -14.60 11.30
CA THR A 164 -12.39 -15.36 10.26
C THR A 164 -11.73 -15.11 8.91
N LEU A 165 -11.65 -16.17 8.11
CA LEU A 165 -11.23 -16.12 6.70
C LEU A 165 -12.35 -16.72 5.84
N TRP A 166 -13.53 -16.12 5.91
CA TRP A 166 -14.71 -16.64 5.20
C TRP A 166 -14.68 -16.32 3.71
N ASP A 167 -15.27 -17.21 2.92
CA ASP A 167 -15.42 -17.11 1.47
C ASP A 167 -16.90 -16.91 1.11
N GLN A 168 -17.18 -16.68 -0.17
CA GLN A 168 -18.52 -16.61 -0.73
C GLN A 168 -18.96 -17.95 -1.34
N GLY A 169 -18.04 -18.91 -1.51
CA GLY A 169 -18.33 -20.24 -2.04
C GLY A 169 -18.80 -21.25 -0.98
N TRP A 170 -18.69 -22.54 -1.29
CA TRP A 170 -19.00 -23.61 -0.33
C TRP A 170 -18.04 -23.56 0.87
N PRO A 171 -18.51 -23.76 2.12
CA PRO A 171 -19.89 -24.06 2.54
C PRO A 171 -20.76 -22.82 2.82
N TYR A 172 -20.22 -21.60 2.66
CA TYR A 172 -20.88 -20.34 3.04
C TYR A 172 -22.13 -20.03 2.22
N ASN A 173 -22.21 -20.51 0.98
CA ASN A 173 -23.36 -20.36 0.10
C ASN A 173 -24.34 -21.54 0.16
N TYR A 174 -24.27 -22.42 1.16
CA TYR A 174 -25.09 -23.64 1.23
C TYR A 174 -26.60 -23.41 1.04
N TYR A 175 -27.11 -22.33 1.64
CA TYR A 175 -28.53 -21.97 1.58
C TYR A 175 -28.87 -20.98 0.46
N CYS A 176 -27.91 -20.62 -0.38
CA CYS A 176 -28.14 -19.78 -1.56
C CYS A 176 -28.73 -20.61 -2.71
N PRO A 177 -29.40 -19.97 -3.69
CA PRO A 177 -29.81 -20.66 -4.91
C PRO A 177 -28.65 -21.42 -5.57
N PRO A 178 -28.90 -22.59 -6.19
CA PRO A 178 -27.84 -23.39 -6.79
C PRO A 178 -26.96 -22.59 -7.77
N GLY A 179 -25.64 -22.72 -7.63
CA GLY A 179 -24.66 -22.04 -8.48
C GLY A 179 -24.42 -20.56 -8.16
N THR A 180 -24.96 -20.04 -7.05
CA THR A 180 -24.77 -18.64 -6.65
C THR A 180 -23.83 -18.50 -5.43
N PRO A 181 -22.97 -17.47 -5.38
CA PRO A 181 -22.16 -17.17 -4.19
C PRO A 181 -23.01 -16.53 -3.08
N ALA A 182 -22.52 -16.56 -1.84
CA ALA A 182 -23.13 -15.85 -0.72
C ALA A 182 -23.15 -14.32 -0.89
N GLY A 183 -22.21 -13.80 -1.69
CA GLY A 183 -22.03 -12.38 -1.96
C GLY A 183 -21.05 -11.72 -0.99
N CYS A 184 -20.29 -10.75 -1.49
CA CYS A 184 -19.22 -10.10 -0.71
C CYS A 184 -19.78 -9.25 0.43
N GLN A 185 -20.93 -8.60 0.24
CA GLN A 185 -21.62 -7.82 1.27
C GLN A 185 -22.09 -8.71 2.43
N SER A 186 -22.73 -9.84 2.11
CA SER A 186 -23.20 -10.83 3.09
C SER A 186 -22.02 -11.44 3.85
N THR A 187 -20.94 -11.79 3.15
CA THR A 187 -19.73 -12.39 3.75
C THR A 187 -19.03 -11.39 4.67
N ALA A 188 -18.85 -10.13 4.25
CA ALA A 188 -18.26 -9.09 5.09
C ALA A 188 -19.10 -8.83 6.35
N THR A 189 -20.42 -8.72 6.20
CA THR A 189 -21.35 -8.53 7.33
C THR A 189 -21.30 -9.72 8.28
N GLY A 190 -21.33 -10.95 7.75
CA GLY A 190 -21.24 -12.17 8.55
C GLY A 190 -19.97 -12.24 9.39
N GLN A 191 -18.81 -11.89 8.83
CA GLN A 191 -17.55 -11.85 9.57
C GLN A 191 -17.56 -10.82 10.71
N ILE A 192 -18.15 -9.64 10.49
CA ILE A 192 -18.29 -8.60 11.52
C ILE A 192 -19.22 -9.08 12.65
N LEU A 193 -20.39 -9.64 12.31
CA LEU A 193 -21.34 -10.16 13.30
C LEU A 193 -20.71 -11.31 14.10
N TYR A 194 -19.96 -12.20 13.42
CA TYR A 194 -19.26 -13.29 14.09
C TYR A 194 -18.17 -12.81 15.04
N TYR A 195 -17.48 -11.71 14.72
CA TYR A 195 -16.50 -11.11 15.64
C TYR A 195 -17.18 -10.59 16.91
N TRP A 196 -18.29 -9.87 16.78
CA TRP A 196 -19.02 -9.33 17.92
C TRP A 196 -19.87 -10.36 18.67
N LYS A 197 -20.13 -11.53 18.07
CA LYS A 197 -21.07 -12.54 18.58
C LYS A 197 -22.45 -11.94 18.88
N TRP A 198 -22.92 -11.05 18.00
CA TRP A 198 -24.15 -10.31 18.21
C TRP A 198 -24.88 -10.06 16.87
N PRO A 199 -26.22 -10.02 16.83
CA PRO A 199 -27.16 -10.25 17.94
C PRO A 199 -27.36 -11.73 18.27
N ASP A 200 -27.91 -12.01 19.47
CA ASP A 200 -28.32 -13.36 19.86
C ASP A 200 -29.49 -13.89 18.99
N HIS A 201 -30.37 -12.98 18.56
CA HIS A 201 -31.52 -13.26 17.71
C HIS A 201 -31.75 -12.14 16.69
N GLY A 202 -32.21 -12.50 15.48
CA GLY A 202 -32.62 -11.52 14.48
C GLY A 202 -33.93 -10.83 14.86
N GLN A 203 -34.12 -9.60 14.36
CA GLN A 203 -35.41 -8.90 14.42
C GLN A 203 -36.01 -8.86 13.02
N GLY A 204 -37.27 -9.29 12.91
CA GLY A 204 -38.04 -9.24 11.67
C GLY A 204 -39.43 -8.68 11.94
N TYR A 205 -40.09 -8.23 10.88
CA TYR A 205 -41.50 -7.87 10.90
C TYR A 205 -42.24 -8.92 10.05
N THR A 206 -43.32 -9.47 10.60
CA THR A 206 -44.28 -10.31 9.86
C THR A 206 -45.23 -9.46 9.06
#